data_AF-A0A3D6DGU9-F1
#
_entry.id   AF-A0A3D6DGU9-F1
#
_cell.length_a   1.000
_cell.length_b   1.000
_cell.length_c   1.000
_cell.angle_alpha   90.00
_cell.angle_beta   90.00
_cell.angle_gamma   90.00
#
_symmetry.space_group_name_H-M   'P 1'
#
loop_
_entity.id
_entity.type
_entity.pdbx_description
1 polymer ?
#
loop_
_entity_poly.entity_id
_entity_poly.type
_entity_poly.pdbx_seq_one_letter_code
_entity_poly.pdbx_strand_id
1 'polypeptide(L)'
;EAAERNALLADIIALYYPLGSPLPNPNPCALTSDCPPDFDDNGTVSVNDVLVALGDFGCIGSCTADLNGDGLVGVADILLVLAQFGQPCG
;
A
#
# COMPACT_ATOMS: atom_id res chain seq x y z
N GLU A 1 18.45 -45.96 0.53
CA GLU A 1 17.79 -45.09 -0.46
C GLU A 1 17.98 -43.62 -0.11
N ALA A 2 18.47 -42.80 -1.04
CA ALA A 2 18.61 -41.35 -0.88
C ALA A 2 18.30 -40.62 -2.20
N ALA A 3 17.17 -40.95 -2.83
CA ALA A 3 16.85 -40.47 -4.18
C ALA A 3 15.80 -39.34 -4.25
N GLU A 4 15.31 -38.79 -3.14
CA GLU A 4 14.18 -37.84 -3.20
C GLU A 4 14.27 -36.64 -2.25
N ARG A 5 15.35 -35.84 -2.25
CA ARG A 5 15.29 -34.53 -1.53
C ARG A 5 15.93 -33.32 -2.21
N ASN A 6 16.28 -33.39 -3.50
CA ASN A 6 16.98 -32.28 -4.17
C ASN A 6 16.12 -31.38 -5.08
N ALA A 7 14.79 -31.46 -5.02
CA ALA A 7 13.92 -30.66 -5.90
C ALA A 7 13.31 -29.40 -5.22
N LEU A 8 13.81 -28.99 -4.05
CA LEU A 8 13.13 -27.96 -3.25
C LEU A 8 13.13 -26.55 -3.85
N LEU A 9 14.10 -26.18 -4.68
CA LEU A 9 14.14 -24.82 -5.24
C LEU A 9 13.49 -24.73 -6.62
N ALA A 10 13.77 -25.69 -7.51
CA ALA A 10 13.20 -25.71 -8.85
C ALA A 10 11.68 -25.92 -8.83
N ASP A 11 11.18 -26.77 -7.93
CA ASP A 11 9.74 -27.04 -7.83
C ASP A 11 8.97 -25.85 -7.23
N ILE A 12 9.54 -25.18 -6.21
CA ILE A 12 8.95 -23.95 -5.66
C ILE A 12 8.92 -22.83 -6.70
N ILE A 13 9.99 -22.68 -7.48
CA ILE A 13 10.05 -21.72 -8.59
C ILE A 13 8.96 -22.04 -9.62
N ALA A 14 8.75 -23.31 -9.98
CA ALA A 14 7.71 -23.70 -10.93
C ALA A 14 6.28 -23.44 -10.43
N LEU A 15 6.05 -23.50 -9.11
CA LEU A 15 4.77 -23.15 -8.49
C LEU A 15 4.44 -21.65 -8.60
N TYR A 16 5.45 -20.79 -8.63
CA TYR A 16 5.29 -19.33 -8.71
C TYR A 16 5.52 -18.78 -10.14
N TYR A 17 6.24 -19.53 -10.99
CA TYR A 17 6.62 -19.15 -12.36
C TYR A 17 6.32 -20.28 -13.36
N PRO A 18 5.04 -20.62 -13.62
CA PRO A 18 4.66 -21.76 -14.47
C PRO A 18 5.09 -21.61 -15.94
N LEU A 19 5.43 -20.39 -16.38
CA LEU A 19 5.92 -20.09 -17.73
C LEU A 19 7.42 -19.78 -17.77
N GLY A 20 8.16 -20.06 -16.69
CA GLY A 20 9.59 -19.79 -16.59
C GLY A 20 9.95 -18.33 -16.26
N SER A 21 8.95 -17.46 -16.09
CA SER A 21 9.09 -16.08 -15.66
C SER A 21 7.86 -15.64 -14.85
N PRO A 22 7.94 -14.52 -14.10
CA PRO A 22 6.74 -13.85 -13.61
C PRO A 22 5.81 -13.60 -14.81
N LEU A 23 4.50 -13.76 -14.61
CA LEU A 23 3.55 -13.19 -15.56
C LEU A 23 3.89 -11.71 -15.72
N PRO A 24 3.94 -11.16 -16.94
CA PRO A 24 4.06 -9.73 -17.12
C PRO A 24 2.93 -9.10 -16.32
N ASN A 25 3.26 -8.23 -15.37
CA ASN A 25 2.21 -7.46 -14.74
C ASN A 25 1.59 -6.59 -15.85
N PRO A 26 0.30 -6.76 -16.16
CA PRO A 26 -0.32 -5.95 -17.20
C PRO A 26 -0.34 -4.47 -16.79
N ASN A 27 -0.12 -4.20 -15.51
CA ASN A 27 0.17 -2.90 -14.94
C ASN A 27 1.28 -3.04 -13.86
N PRO A 28 2.52 -2.60 -14.14
CA PRO A 28 3.62 -2.71 -13.19
C PRO A 28 3.53 -1.88 -11.93
N CYS A 29 2.56 -0.98 -11.88
CA CYS A 29 2.33 -0.13 -10.73
C CYS A 29 1.23 -0.69 -9.84
N ALA A 30 0.14 -1.25 -10.39
CA ALA A 30 -1.11 -1.59 -9.67
C ALA A 30 -1.06 -2.75 -8.64
N LEU A 31 0.00 -2.87 -7.86
CA LEU A 31 0.18 -3.90 -6.86
C LEU A 31 -0.03 -3.41 -5.43
N THR A 32 -0.42 -2.16 -5.15
CA THR A 32 -1.10 -1.78 -3.90
C THR A 32 -1.66 -0.35 -3.93
N SER A 33 -2.97 -0.23 -4.16
CA SER A 33 -3.81 0.87 -3.61
C SER A 33 -3.99 0.67 -2.09
N ASP A 34 -2.89 0.43 -1.38
CA ASP A 34 -2.82 0.46 0.08
C ASP A 34 -1.85 1.58 0.46
N CYS A 35 -2.15 2.77 -0.05
CA CYS A 35 -1.57 4.02 0.40
C CYS A 35 -2.70 4.78 1.10
N PRO A 36 -3.09 4.41 2.34
CA PRO A 36 -4.19 5.07 3.04
C PRO A 36 -4.11 6.61 3.03
N PRO A 37 -2.91 7.23 3.04
CA PRO A 37 -2.78 8.68 2.94
C PRO A 37 -2.81 9.30 1.52
N ASP A 38 -3.08 8.55 0.44
CA ASP A 38 -3.31 9.10 -0.91
C ASP A 38 -4.82 9.24 -1.12
N PHE A 39 -5.35 10.42 -0.82
CA PHE A 39 -6.79 10.67 -0.76
C PHE A 39 -7.36 11.15 -2.09
N ASP A 40 -6.51 11.60 -3.02
CA ASP A 40 -6.93 12.00 -4.37
C ASP A 40 -6.58 10.99 -5.47
N ASP A 41 -6.10 9.80 -5.05
CA ASP A 41 -5.79 8.64 -5.88
C ASP A 41 -4.84 8.97 -7.05
N ASN A 42 -3.91 9.92 -6.83
CA ASN A 42 -3.00 10.37 -7.87
C ASN A 42 -1.71 9.52 -7.97
N GLY A 43 -1.53 8.57 -7.04
CA GLY A 43 -0.39 7.67 -6.99
C GLY A 43 0.80 8.23 -6.23
N THR A 44 0.63 9.27 -5.41
CA THR A 44 1.71 9.88 -4.59
C THR A 44 1.13 10.66 -3.42
N VAL A 45 1.64 10.43 -2.21
CA VAL A 45 1.30 11.26 -1.05
C VAL A 45 1.96 12.64 -1.20
N SER A 46 1.15 13.66 -1.43
CA SER A 46 1.55 15.00 -1.83
C SER A 46 0.92 16.07 -0.94
N VAL A 47 1.07 17.35 -1.33
CA VAL A 47 0.43 18.46 -0.61
C VAL A 47 -1.09 18.36 -0.65
N ASN A 48 -1.66 17.84 -1.73
CA ASN A 48 -3.10 17.67 -1.85
C ASN A 48 -3.67 16.78 -0.74
N ASP A 49 -2.99 15.68 -0.44
CA ASP A 49 -3.41 14.73 0.59
C ASP A 49 -3.33 15.33 2.00
N VAL A 50 -2.30 16.14 2.25
CA VAL A 50 -2.20 16.91 3.51
C VAL A 50 -3.36 17.89 3.63
N LEU A 51 -3.76 18.55 2.54
CA LEU A 51 -4.90 19.48 2.55
C LEU A 51 -6.23 18.76 2.76
N VAL A 52 -6.40 17.54 2.23
CA VAL A 52 -7.58 16.69 2.52
C VAL A 52 -7.62 16.33 4.00
N ALA A 53 -6.51 15.85 4.57
CA ALA A 53 -6.44 15.49 5.99
C ALA A 53 -6.69 16.69 6.93
N LEU A 54 -6.19 17.87 6.58
CA LEU A 54 -6.46 19.10 7.33
C LEU A 54 -7.91 19.59 7.18
N GLY A 55 -8.56 19.29 6.06
CA GLY A 55 -10.00 19.54 5.86
C GLY A 55 -10.87 18.70 6.79
N ASP A 56 -10.42 17.48 7.10
CA ASP A 56 -11.08 16.55 8.01
C ASP A 56 -10.68 16.76 9.49
N PHE A 57 -9.74 17.66 9.81
CA PHE A 57 -9.22 17.80 11.18
C PHE A 57 -10.34 18.12 12.20
N GLY A 58 -10.47 17.28 13.22
CA GLY A 58 -11.54 17.36 14.22
C GLY A 58 -12.86 16.67 13.83
N CYS A 59 -12.91 16.03 12.66
CA CYS A 59 -14.02 15.15 12.27
C CYS A 59 -14.12 13.96 13.22
N ILE A 60 -15.37 13.55 13.53
CA ILE A 60 -15.68 12.40 14.40
C ILE A 60 -16.58 11.42 13.64
N GLY A 61 -16.28 10.13 13.74
CA GLY A 61 -17.06 9.06 13.11
C GLY A 61 -16.42 8.56 11.81
N SER A 62 -17.16 8.56 10.71
CA SER A 62 -16.65 8.08 9.42
C SER A 62 -15.99 9.23 8.66
N CYS A 63 -14.71 9.47 8.95
CA CYS A 63 -13.88 10.48 8.31
C CYS A 63 -12.89 9.81 7.35
N THR A 64 -12.56 10.47 6.24
CA THR A 64 -11.64 9.88 5.25
C THR A 64 -10.22 9.82 5.80
N ALA A 65 -9.84 10.83 6.59
CA ALA A 65 -8.50 10.94 7.15
C ALA A 65 -8.31 10.32 8.56
N ASP A 66 -9.24 9.47 9.04
CA ASP A 66 -9.03 8.69 10.28
C ASP A 66 -8.18 7.45 9.97
N LEU A 67 -6.86 7.64 9.97
CA LEU A 67 -5.88 6.63 9.56
C LEU A 67 -5.54 5.66 10.69
N ASN A 68 -5.72 6.08 11.94
CA ASN A 68 -5.46 5.25 13.10
C ASN A 68 -6.70 4.47 13.61
N GLY A 69 -7.90 4.86 13.17
CA GLY A 69 -9.16 4.18 13.44
C GLY A 69 -9.74 4.41 14.83
N ASP A 70 -9.37 5.51 15.51
CA ASP A 70 -9.90 5.86 16.83
C ASP A 70 -11.22 6.66 16.78
N GLY A 71 -11.70 6.97 15.57
CA GLY A 71 -12.94 7.69 15.33
C GLY A 71 -12.80 9.21 15.41
N LEU A 72 -11.58 9.76 15.47
CA LEU A 72 -11.28 11.19 15.46
C LEU A 72 -10.09 11.49 14.53
N VAL A 73 -10.25 12.42 13.58
CA VAL A 73 -9.09 12.92 12.83
C VAL A 73 -8.33 13.93 13.67
N GLY A 74 -7.18 13.51 14.18
CA GLY A 74 -6.33 14.29 15.08
C GLY A 74 -4.90 14.45 14.57
N VAL A 75 -4.02 14.93 15.46
CA VAL A 75 -2.59 15.10 15.15
C VAL A 75 -1.94 13.77 14.79
N ALA A 76 -2.38 12.66 15.39
CA ALA A 76 -1.87 11.33 15.08
C ALA A 76 -2.05 10.98 13.59
N ASP A 77 -3.21 11.28 13.02
CA ASP A 77 -3.49 11.01 11.60
C ASP A 77 -2.69 11.92 10.67
N ILE A 78 -2.57 13.21 11.00
CA ILE A 78 -1.71 14.12 10.23
C ILE A 78 -0.26 13.65 10.22
N LEU A 79 0.25 13.12 11.34
CA LEU A 79 1.59 12.56 11.41
C LEU A 79 1.72 11.27 10.59
N LEU A 80 0.67 10.48 10.45
CA LEU A 80 0.65 9.30 9.56
C LEU A 80 0.71 9.71 8.07
N VAL A 81 0.04 10.79 7.68
CA VAL A 81 0.18 11.36 6.32
C VAL A 81 1.61 11.84 6.08
N LEU A 82 2.16 12.63 7.01
CA LEU A 82 3.51 13.19 6.87
C LEU A 82 4.61 12.12 6.90
N ALA A 83 4.38 10.98 7.56
CA ALA A 83 5.30 9.84 7.54
C ALA A 83 5.46 9.23 6.13
N GLN A 84 4.48 9.42 5.24
CA GLN A 84 4.51 8.94 3.86
C GLN A 84 4.68 10.04 2.82
N PHE A 85 4.86 11.30 3.23
CA PHE A 85 4.95 12.42 2.30
C PHE A 85 6.07 12.26 1.27
N GLY A 86 5.72 12.48 -0.01
CA GLY A 86 6.61 12.34 -1.15
C GLY A 86 6.89 10.89 -1.58
N GLN A 87 6.26 9.90 -0.94
CA GLN A 87 6.36 8.50 -1.39
C GLN A 87 5.34 8.24 -2.51
N PRO A 88 5.75 7.50 -3.57
CA PRO A 88 4.80 7.01 -4.57
C PRO A 88 3.91 5.91 -3.97
N CYS A 89 2.66 5.87 -4.42
CA CYS A 89 1.66 4.86 -4.12
C CYS A 89 1.52 3.93 -5.35
N GLY A 90 1.34 2.62 -5.14
CA GLY A 90 1.50 1.58 -6.17
C GLY A 90 0.27 1.28 -7.00
#